data_AF-A0A7C3R9K0-F1
#
_entry.id   AF-A0A7C3R9K0-F1
#
_cell.length_a   1.000
_cell.length_b   1.000
_cell.length_c   1.000
_cell.angle_alpha   90.00
_cell.angle_beta   90.00
_cell.angle_gamma   90.00
#
_symmetry.space_group_name_H-M   'P 1'
#
loop_
_entity.id
_entity.type
_entity.pdbx_description
1 polymer ?
#
loop_
_entity_poly.entity_id
_entity_poly.type
_entity_poly.pdbx_seq_one_letter_code
_entity_poly.pdbx_strand_id
1 'polypeptide(L)'
;MTSGAKNIRDALETLADMGFDYAAILDFELELEGLEKGLGFRIPKVRSVEEVERAPEIESLKSLVLKTKCVDGVERCGAIGIFVGFVRKESGGKTVSRLEYEAYDEMLNEKVREIEERIKQMPGIVNARIYHRRGILMPGEDIVYVAVMGEHRKDIWEPLKEAVEMMKKELPVWKKEVYEDGEVWVHDAERD
;
A
#
# COMPACT_ATOMS: atom_id res chain seq x y z
N MET A 1 -35.83 17.90 2.95
CA MET A 1 -34.68 18.80 2.77
C MET A 1 -33.44 17.93 2.78
N THR A 2 -32.66 18.00 1.69
CA THR A 2 -31.37 17.31 1.40
C THR A 2 -31.36 15.81 1.73
N SER A 3 -31.86 14.91 0.88
CA SER A 3 -31.22 14.47 -0.38
C SER A 3 -29.70 14.39 -0.28
N GLY A 4 -29.21 13.31 0.32
CA GLY A 4 -27.86 12.81 0.09
C GLY A 4 -28.03 11.37 -0.31
N ALA A 5 -27.77 11.02 -1.58
CA ALA A 5 -27.72 9.63 -1.98
C ALA A 5 -26.68 8.95 -1.08
N LYS A 6 -27.15 8.04 -0.21
CA LYS A 6 -26.26 7.24 0.63
C LYS A 6 -25.41 6.41 -0.30
N ASN A 7 -24.13 6.76 -0.39
CA ASN A 7 -23.22 6.10 -1.31
C ASN A 7 -22.81 4.74 -0.72
N ILE A 8 -22.28 3.85 -1.55
CA ILE A 8 -21.87 2.51 -1.11
C ILE A 8 -20.83 2.55 0.02
N ARG A 9 -20.03 3.62 0.11
CA ARG A 9 -19.08 3.83 1.20
C ARG A 9 -19.81 4.08 2.52
N ASP A 10 -20.87 4.89 2.57
CA ASP A 10 -21.66 5.13 3.79
C ASP A 10 -22.32 3.82 4.29
N ALA A 11 -22.75 2.95 3.37
CA ALA A 11 -23.34 1.65 3.69
C ALA A 11 -22.28 0.67 4.23
N LEU A 12 -21.09 0.63 3.62
CA LEU A 12 -19.98 -0.20 4.10
C LEU A 12 -19.41 0.29 5.44
N GLU A 13 -19.40 1.61 5.66
CA GLU A 13 -18.99 2.22 6.94
C GLU A 13 -20.00 1.88 8.06
N THR A 14 -21.30 1.95 7.79
CA THR A 14 -22.34 1.53 8.75
C THR A 14 -22.23 0.05 9.11
N LEU A 15 -21.94 -0.82 8.13
CA LEU A 15 -21.75 -2.26 8.38
C LEU A 15 -20.49 -2.55 9.19
N ALA A 16 -19.40 -1.80 8.95
CA ALA A 16 -18.19 -1.90 9.73
C ALA A 16 -18.39 -1.43 11.19
N ASP A 17 -19.14 -0.35 11.41
CA ASP A 17 -19.46 0.17 12.76
C ASP A 17 -20.35 -0.78 13.57
N MET A 18 -21.13 -1.63 12.89
CA MET A 18 -21.93 -2.70 13.50
C MET A 18 -21.10 -3.97 13.82
N GLY A 19 -19.78 -3.96 13.56
CA GLY A 19 -18.86 -5.03 13.91
C GLY A 19 -18.79 -6.18 12.90
N PHE A 20 -19.24 -5.95 11.66
CA PHE A 20 -19.09 -6.94 10.59
C PHE A 20 -17.75 -6.76 9.87
N ASP A 21 -16.91 -7.80 9.87
CA ASP A 21 -15.58 -7.78 9.24
C ASP A 21 -15.62 -7.92 7.71
N TYR A 22 -16.76 -8.36 7.15
CA TYR A 22 -17.00 -8.48 5.71
C TYR A 22 -18.50 -8.32 5.38
N ALA A 23 -18.78 -7.91 4.14
CA ALA A 23 -20.12 -7.92 3.54
C ALA A 23 -20.04 -8.61 2.17
N ALA A 24 -20.92 -9.56 1.90
CA ALA A 24 -21.04 -10.21 0.59
C ALA A 24 -22.29 -9.70 -0.12
N ILE A 25 -22.16 -9.29 -1.38
CA ILE A 25 -23.32 -9.04 -2.26
C ILE A 25 -23.50 -10.31 -3.08
N LEU A 26 -24.44 -11.15 -2.67
CA LEU A 26 -24.79 -12.37 -3.38
C LEU A 26 -25.86 -12.06 -4.43
N ASP A 27 -25.67 -12.64 -5.63
CA ASP A 27 -26.59 -12.67 -6.77
C ASP A 27 -27.40 -11.41 -7.00
N PHE A 28 -27.12 -10.66 -8.07
CA PHE A 28 -28.22 -10.07 -8.81
C PHE A 28 -27.90 -9.92 -10.31
N GLU A 29 -28.31 -10.92 -11.10
CA GLU A 29 -29.16 -10.60 -12.24
C GLU A 29 -30.48 -10.06 -11.68
N LEU A 30 -30.60 -8.74 -11.60
CA LEU A 30 -31.88 -8.08 -11.44
C LEU A 30 -31.91 -6.99 -12.50
N GLU A 31 -32.77 -7.16 -13.50
CA GLU A 31 -33.31 -6.01 -14.23
C GLU A 31 -34.13 -5.19 -13.23
N LEU A 32 -33.46 -4.30 -12.49
CA LEU A 32 -34.15 -3.25 -11.74
C LEU A 32 -34.57 -2.19 -12.77
N GLU A 33 -35.84 -2.21 -13.16
CA GLU A 33 -36.44 -1.12 -13.93
C GLU A 33 -36.18 0.23 -13.23
N GLY A 34 -35.49 1.15 -13.92
CA GLY A 34 -35.31 2.53 -13.48
C GLY A 34 -33.91 2.96 -13.02
N LEU A 35 -32.89 2.11 -13.07
CA LEU A 35 -31.50 2.54 -12.82
C LEU A 35 -30.91 3.24 -14.07
N GLU A 36 -30.60 4.54 -13.97
CA GLU A 36 -29.97 5.31 -15.04
C GLU A 36 -28.60 4.73 -15.41
N LYS A 37 -28.31 4.65 -16.72
CA LYS A 37 -26.99 4.28 -17.25
C LYS A 37 -25.92 5.19 -16.63
N GLY A 38 -25.03 4.61 -15.82
CA GLY A 38 -23.87 5.32 -15.25
C GLY A 38 -23.82 5.33 -13.72
N LEU A 39 -24.88 4.88 -13.03
CA LEU A 39 -24.86 4.68 -11.59
C LEU A 39 -24.38 3.25 -11.27
N GLY A 40 -23.06 3.10 -11.18
CA GLY A 40 -22.40 1.87 -10.76
C GLY A 40 -20.91 1.93 -11.07
N PHE A 41 -20.08 1.52 -10.12
CA PHE A 41 -18.68 1.23 -10.42
C PHE A 41 -18.62 -0.13 -11.09
N ARG A 42 -18.12 -0.17 -12.32
CA ARG A 42 -17.84 -1.43 -13.00
C ARG A 42 -16.66 -2.08 -12.32
N ILE A 43 -16.92 -3.02 -11.41
CA ILE A 43 -15.90 -3.96 -10.98
C ILE A 43 -15.55 -4.78 -12.22
N PRO A 44 -14.27 -4.86 -12.63
CA PRO A 44 -13.89 -5.71 -13.75
C PRO A 44 -14.39 -7.13 -13.46
N LYS A 45 -15.05 -7.75 -14.44
CA LYS A 45 -15.40 -9.17 -14.32
C LYS A 45 -14.09 -9.92 -14.21
N VAL A 46 -13.79 -10.41 -13.01
CA VAL A 46 -12.76 -11.42 -12.80
C VAL A 46 -13.29 -12.70 -13.43
N ARG A 47 -12.62 -13.17 -14.49
CA ARG A 47 -13.05 -14.33 -15.27
C ARG A 47 -12.44 -15.62 -14.78
N SER A 48 -11.37 -15.54 -13.99
CA SER A 48 -10.71 -16.69 -13.40
C SER A 48 -9.83 -16.32 -12.20
N VAL A 49 -9.41 -17.31 -11.41
CA VAL A 49 -8.48 -17.12 -10.29
C VAL A 49 -7.13 -16.61 -10.81
N GLU A 50 -6.68 -17.09 -11.97
CA GLU A 50 -5.44 -16.66 -12.61
C GLU A 50 -5.47 -15.16 -12.99
N GLU A 51 -6.65 -14.58 -13.23
CA GLU A 51 -6.79 -13.13 -13.46
C GLU A 51 -6.55 -12.33 -12.18
N VAL A 52 -7.00 -12.84 -11.03
CA VAL A 52 -6.73 -12.24 -9.71
C VAL A 52 -5.26 -12.39 -9.35
N GLU A 53 -4.67 -13.57 -9.57
CA GLU A 53 -3.25 -13.83 -9.30
C GLU A 53 -2.32 -12.98 -10.15
N ARG A 54 -2.77 -12.55 -11.34
CA ARG A 54 -2.03 -11.64 -12.23
C ARG A 54 -2.34 -10.17 -11.99
N ALA A 55 -3.36 -9.84 -11.18
CA ALA A 55 -3.68 -8.46 -10.89
C ALA A 55 -2.53 -7.83 -10.08
N PRO A 56 -2.16 -6.57 -10.36
CA PRO A 56 -1.13 -5.91 -9.57
C PRO A 56 -1.59 -5.83 -8.12
N GLU A 57 -0.73 -6.27 -7.20
CA GLU A 57 -0.98 -6.13 -5.77
C GLU A 57 -1.01 -4.64 -5.41
N ILE A 58 -2.17 -4.17 -4.97
CA ILE A 58 -2.37 -2.81 -4.49
C ILE A 58 -2.57 -2.88 -2.98
N GLU A 59 -1.68 -2.22 -2.25
CA GLU A 59 -1.81 -2.02 -0.81
C GLU A 59 -2.32 -0.60 -0.55
N SER A 60 -3.21 -0.46 0.42
CA SER A 60 -3.60 0.83 0.98
C SER A 60 -3.00 1.00 2.37
N LEU A 61 -2.90 2.24 2.85
CA LEU A 61 -2.47 2.50 4.22
C LEU A 61 -3.35 1.76 5.27
N LYS A 62 -4.67 1.72 5.04
CA LYS A 62 -5.61 1.03 5.94
C LYS A 62 -5.37 -0.49 5.94
N SER A 63 -5.23 -1.10 4.77
CA SER A 63 -5.00 -2.54 4.66
C SER A 63 -3.63 -2.93 5.23
N LEU A 64 -2.60 -2.09 5.07
CA LEU A 64 -1.29 -2.32 5.68
C LEU A 64 -1.40 -2.35 7.20
N VAL A 65 -2.05 -1.35 7.81
CA VAL A 65 -2.28 -1.29 9.25
C VAL A 65 -3.04 -2.52 9.76
N LEU A 66 -4.06 -2.98 9.03
CA LEU A 66 -4.80 -4.19 9.39
C LEU A 66 -3.92 -5.43 9.31
N LYS A 67 -3.14 -5.60 8.23
CA LYS A 67 -2.17 -6.70 8.07
C LYS A 67 -1.08 -6.68 9.13
N THR A 68 -0.63 -5.50 9.56
CA THR A 68 0.34 -5.35 10.66
C THR A 68 -0.25 -5.79 12.00
N LYS A 69 -1.54 -5.53 12.26
CA LYS A 69 -2.23 -5.94 13.50
C LYS A 69 -2.65 -7.41 13.51
N CYS A 70 -2.76 -8.06 12.35
CA CYS A 70 -3.24 -9.44 12.20
C CYS A 70 -2.14 -10.47 12.53
N VAL A 71 -1.65 -10.46 13.77
CA VAL A 71 -0.64 -11.39 14.31
C VAL A 71 -0.91 -11.68 15.78
N ASP A 72 -0.39 -12.79 16.28
CA ASP A 72 -0.38 -13.07 17.72
C ASP A 72 0.48 -12.04 18.48
N GLY A 73 0.03 -11.60 19.66
CA GLY A 73 0.75 -10.60 20.46
C GLY A 73 0.31 -9.15 20.23
N VAL A 74 -0.67 -8.90 19.37
CA VAL A 74 -1.22 -7.56 19.12
C VAL A 74 -1.79 -6.91 20.40
N GLU A 75 -2.30 -7.71 21.34
CA GLU A 75 -2.83 -7.27 22.64
C GLU A 75 -1.78 -6.64 23.56
N ARG A 76 -0.49 -6.91 23.30
CA ARG A 76 0.64 -6.28 24.01
C ARG A 76 1.09 -4.98 23.36
N CYS A 77 0.59 -4.66 22.17
CA CYS A 77 1.04 -3.53 21.36
C CYS A 77 0.30 -2.23 21.68
N GLY A 78 1.05 -1.14 21.78
CA GLY A 78 0.51 0.20 22.03
C GLY A 78 0.73 1.20 20.91
N ALA A 79 1.52 0.86 19.87
CA ALA A 79 1.86 1.81 18.81
C ALA A 79 2.17 1.14 17.47
N ILE A 80 1.82 1.84 16.38
CA ILE A 80 2.30 1.56 15.03
C ILE A 80 2.92 2.85 14.49
N GLY A 81 4.18 2.78 14.10
CA GLY A 81 4.86 3.83 13.34
C GLY A 81 4.75 3.52 11.86
N ILE A 82 4.44 4.53 11.04
CA ILE A 82 4.34 4.35 9.60
C ILE A 82 5.16 5.41 8.88
N PHE A 83 5.93 4.97 7.90
CA PHE A 83 6.55 5.81 6.89
C PHE A 83 5.80 5.64 5.57
N VAL A 84 5.52 6.77 4.91
CA VAL A 84 4.93 6.84 3.58
C VAL A 84 5.87 7.62 2.68
N GLY A 85 6.41 6.95 1.66
CA GLY A 85 7.14 7.61 0.59
C GLY A 85 6.24 7.81 -0.62
N PHE A 86 6.26 9.01 -1.21
CA PHE A 86 5.41 9.39 -2.34
C PHE A 86 6.21 10.17 -3.39
N VAL A 87 5.69 10.21 -4.62
CA VAL A 87 6.36 10.87 -5.75
C VAL A 87 6.37 12.39 -5.55
N ARG A 88 7.57 12.97 -5.53
CA ARG A 88 7.74 14.43 -5.53
C ARG A 88 7.49 14.99 -6.93
N LYS A 89 6.84 16.15 -7.01
CA LYS A 89 6.65 16.89 -8.27
C LYS A 89 7.97 17.45 -8.82
N GLU A 90 8.92 17.74 -7.95
CA GLU A 90 10.23 18.29 -8.30
C GLU A 90 11.34 17.37 -7.79
N SER A 91 12.30 17.05 -8.65
CA SER A 91 13.49 16.24 -8.34
C SER A 91 14.66 16.78 -9.14
N GLY A 92 15.81 17.01 -8.50
CA GLY A 92 17.02 17.51 -9.16
C GLY A 92 16.85 18.86 -9.90
N GLY A 93 15.92 19.71 -9.45
CA GLY A 93 15.60 20.99 -10.10
C GLY A 93 14.74 20.87 -11.38
N LYS A 94 14.16 19.70 -11.66
CA LYS A 94 13.29 19.44 -12.80
C LYS A 94 11.88 19.02 -12.37
N THR A 95 10.89 19.33 -13.21
CA THR A 95 9.50 18.86 -13.03
C THR A 95 9.39 17.39 -13.45
N VAL A 96 9.08 16.52 -12.49
CA VAL A 96 8.83 15.10 -12.72
C VAL A 96 7.43 14.93 -13.31
N SER A 97 7.34 14.29 -14.47
CA SER A 97 6.07 13.90 -15.10
C SER A 97 5.55 12.60 -14.51
N ARG A 98 6.41 11.58 -14.38
CA ARG A 98 6.11 10.28 -13.76
C ARG A 98 7.39 9.57 -13.34
N LEU A 99 7.24 8.63 -12.41
CA LEU A 99 8.23 7.62 -12.08
C LEU A 99 7.78 6.26 -12.59
N GLU A 100 8.73 5.44 -13.04
CA GLU A 100 8.46 4.04 -13.40
C GLU A 100 9.32 3.16 -12.51
N TYR A 101 8.68 2.26 -11.76
CA TYR A 101 9.35 1.33 -10.85
C TYR A 101 9.22 -0.11 -11.36
N GLU A 102 10.36 -0.76 -11.54
CA GLU A 102 10.46 -2.17 -11.94
C GLU A 102 11.16 -2.99 -10.85
N ALA A 103 10.77 -4.25 -10.70
CA ALA A 103 11.42 -5.18 -9.79
C ALA A 103 11.19 -6.64 -10.24
N TYR A 104 12.07 -7.55 -9.85
CA TYR A 104 11.83 -8.98 -9.97
C TYR A 104 11.07 -9.46 -8.72
N ASP A 105 9.79 -9.79 -8.89
CA ASP A 105 8.83 -9.96 -7.80
C ASP A 105 9.26 -10.97 -6.73
N GLU A 106 9.79 -12.12 -7.13
CA GLU A 106 10.20 -13.16 -6.19
C GLU A 106 11.34 -12.67 -5.28
N MET A 107 12.37 -12.05 -5.86
CA MET A 107 13.50 -11.52 -5.11
C MET A 107 13.12 -10.30 -4.28
N LEU A 108 12.22 -9.45 -4.79
CA LEU A 108 11.67 -8.33 -4.02
C LEU A 108 10.94 -8.85 -2.77
N ASN A 109 10.04 -9.82 -2.94
CA ASN A 109 9.26 -10.40 -1.86
C ASN A 109 10.14 -11.12 -0.84
N GLU A 110 11.19 -11.82 -1.29
CA GLU A 110 12.19 -12.43 -0.42
C GLU A 110 12.93 -11.38 0.41
N LYS A 111 13.44 -10.32 -0.22
CA LYS A 111 14.15 -9.24 0.50
C LYS A 111 13.26 -8.47 1.45
N VAL A 112 12.02 -8.19 1.08
CA VAL A 112 11.02 -7.60 1.99
C VAL A 112 10.86 -8.45 3.24
N ARG A 113 10.67 -9.77 3.08
CA ARG A 113 10.53 -10.69 4.23
C ARG A 113 11.78 -10.72 5.09
N GLU A 114 12.97 -10.77 4.49
CA GLU A 114 14.24 -10.75 5.23
C GLU A 114 14.35 -9.49 6.12
N ILE A 115 14.01 -8.32 5.59
CA ILE A 115 14.02 -7.06 6.34
C ILE A 115 12.97 -7.10 7.44
N GLU A 116 11.72 -7.48 7.14
CA GLU A 116 10.65 -7.59 8.13
C GLU A 116 11.05 -8.51 9.31
N GLU A 117 11.67 -9.67 9.04
CA GLU A 117 12.17 -10.58 10.07
C GLU A 117 13.27 -9.95 10.92
N ARG A 118 14.22 -9.24 10.31
CA ARG A 118 15.29 -8.54 11.05
C ARG A 118 14.73 -7.46 11.97
N ILE A 119 13.74 -6.70 11.51
CA ILE A 119 13.11 -5.65 12.31
C ILE A 119 12.32 -6.25 13.48
N LYS A 120 11.63 -7.38 13.28
CA LYS A 120 10.93 -8.10 14.35
C LYS A 120 11.85 -8.68 15.43
N GLN A 121 13.14 -8.86 15.15
CA GLN A 121 14.12 -9.28 16.15
C GLN A 121 14.56 -8.14 17.09
N MET A 122 14.20 -6.88 16.78
CA MET A 122 14.53 -5.74 17.62
C MET A 122 13.67 -5.72 18.90
N PRO A 123 14.23 -5.29 20.06
CA PRO A 123 13.49 -5.29 21.32
C PRO A 123 12.19 -4.47 21.25
N GLY A 124 11.11 -5.06 21.75
CA GLY A 124 9.80 -4.39 21.84
C GLY A 124 9.02 -4.35 20.52
N ILE A 125 9.55 -4.89 19.42
CA ILE A 125 8.82 -5.00 18.15
C ILE A 125 8.06 -6.32 18.08
N VAL A 126 6.79 -6.24 17.69
CA VAL A 126 5.91 -7.39 17.51
C VAL A 126 5.70 -7.70 16.03
N ASN A 127 5.61 -6.68 15.18
CA ASN A 127 5.45 -6.89 13.75
C ASN A 127 6.03 -5.76 12.92
N ALA A 128 6.40 -6.06 11.68
CA ALA A 128 6.80 -5.10 10.67
C ALA A 128 6.21 -5.50 9.32
N ARG A 129 5.81 -4.52 8.51
CA ARG A 129 5.33 -4.71 7.14
C ARG A 129 5.91 -3.68 6.20
N ILE A 130 6.36 -4.12 5.02
CA ILE A 130 6.89 -3.27 3.96
C ILE A 130 6.12 -3.56 2.68
N TYR A 131 5.65 -2.51 2.02
CA TYR A 131 5.05 -2.58 0.69
C TYR A 131 5.71 -1.55 -0.21
N HIS A 132 6.15 -1.98 -1.39
CA HIS A 132 6.67 -1.09 -2.44
C HIS A 132 5.82 -1.26 -3.71
N ARG A 133 5.15 -0.18 -4.11
CA ARG A 133 4.36 -0.09 -5.34
C ARG A 133 5.30 -0.15 -6.55
N ARG A 134 4.82 -0.80 -7.61
CA ARG A 134 5.54 -0.98 -8.88
C ARG A 134 4.71 -0.39 -10.02
N GLY A 135 5.34 -0.21 -11.17
CA GLY A 135 4.74 0.37 -12.35
C GLY A 135 4.85 1.90 -12.41
N ILE A 136 3.94 2.52 -13.16
CA ILE A 136 3.93 3.97 -13.40
C ILE A 136 3.25 4.69 -12.24
N LEU A 137 3.92 5.71 -11.70
CA LEU A 137 3.45 6.56 -10.61
C LEU A 137 3.56 8.04 -10.99
N MET A 138 2.49 8.78 -10.73
CA MET A 138 2.37 10.21 -10.95
C MET A 138 2.79 11.00 -9.69
N PRO A 139 3.18 12.28 -9.82
CA PRO A 139 3.41 13.16 -8.68
C PRO A 139 2.27 13.13 -7.65
N GLY A 140 2.62 12.95 -6.39
CA GLY A 140 1.68 12.81 -5.28
C GLY A 140 1.15 11.40 -5.02
N GLU A 141 1.45 10.42 -5.89
CA GLU A 141 1.10 9.03 -5.61
C GLU A 141 2.07 8.38 -4.62
N ASP A 142 1.51 7.54 -3.75
CA ASP A 142 2.27 6.74 -2.78
C ASP A 142 3.07 5.65 -3.50
N ILE A 143 4.34 5.55 -3.12
CA ILE A 143 5.33 4.61 -3.65
C ILE A 143 5.55 3.48 -2.67
N VAL A 144 5.75 3.79 -1.39
CA VAL A 144 6.18 2.82 -0.39
C VAL A 144 5.51 3.08 0.93
N TYR A 145 5.15 2.00 1.61
CA TYR A 145 4.74 2.02 2.99
C TYR A 145 5.64 1.12 3.82
N VAL A 146 6.03 1.60 5.00
CA VAL A 146 6.72 0.80 6.01
C VAL A 146 5.97 0.99 7.32
N ALA A 147 5.47 -0.09 7.91
CA ALA A 147 4.78 -0.08 9.19
C ALA A 147 5.55 -0.93 10.21
N VAL A 148 5.78 -0.39 11.40
CA VAL A 148 6.40 -1.11 12.52
C VAL A 148 5.51 -0.99 13.75
N MET A 149 5.13 -2.13 14.32
CA MET A 149 4.28 -2.25 15.50
C MET A 149 5.08 -2.75 16.69
N GLY A 150 4.96 -2.04 17.81
CA GLY A 150 5.67 -2.36 19.04
C GLY A 150 4.83 -2.25 20.30
N GLU A 151 5.35 -2.79 21.40
CA GLU A 151 4.72 -2.81 22.71
C GLU A 151 4.46 -1.39 23.22
N HIS A 152 5.43 -0.47 23.04
CA HIS A 152 5.27 0.93 23.40
C HIS A 152 5.69 1.89 22.28
N ARG A 153 5.16 3.12 22.32
CA ARG A 153 5.46 4.19 21.36
C ARG A 153 6.95 4.49 21.19
N LYS A 154 7.77 4.25 22.21
CA LYS A 154 9.21 4.54 22.17
C LYS A 154 9.98 3.46 21.39
N ASP A 155 9.41 2.26 21.28
CA ASP A 155 10.09 1.10 20.71
C ASP A 155 10.05 1.14 19.17
N ILE A 156 9.13 1.91 18.57
CA ILE A 156 8.89 1.88 17.11
C ILE A 156 9.74 2.85 16.29
N TRP A 157 10.30 3.91 16.87
CA TRP A 157 10.92 4.99 16.07
C TRP A 157 12.24 4.58 15.42
N GLU A 158 13.17 4.02 16.19
CA GLU A 158 14.45 3.57 15.65
C GLU A 158 14.27 2.37 14.71
N PRO A 159 13.46 1.34 15.05
CA PRO A 159 13.19 0.24 14.12
C PRO A 159 12.45 0.68 12.84
N LEU A 160 11.55 1.66 12.90
CA LEU A 160 10.92 2.22 11.69
C LEU A 160 11.96 2.88 10.78
N LYS A 161 12.85 3.69 11.35
CA LYS A 161 13.94 4.33 10.61
C LYS A 161 14.85 3.27 9.98
N GLU A 162 15.29 2.29 10.77
CA GLU A 162 16.14 1.20 10.29
C GLU A 162 15.46 0.40 9.17
N ALA A 163 14.16 0.11 9.29
CA ALA A 163 13.39 -0.57 8.25
C ALA A 163 13.38 0.22 6.93
N VAL A 164 13.23 1.55 6.99
CA VAL A 164 13.28 2.42 5.80
C VAL A 164 14.67 2.42 5.17
N GLU A 165 15.73 2.48 5.97
CA GLU A 165 17.12 2.49 5.46
C GLU A 165 17.51 1.12 4.87
N MET A 166 17.16 0.01 5.53
CA MET A 166 17.34 -1.34 4.98
C MET A 166 16.58 -1.51 3.67
N MET A 167 15.31 -1.06 3.63
CA MET A 167 14.47 -1.12 2.42
C MET A 167 15.11 -0.38 1.25
N LYS A 168 15.54 0.87 1.44
CA LYS A 168 16.21 1.66 0.39
C LYS A 168 17.51 1.02 -0.09
N LYS A 169 18.24 0.35 0.80
CA LYS A 169 19.55 -0.22 0.50
C LYS A 169 19.48 -1.60 -0.15
N GLU A 170 18.50 -2.41 0.23
CA GLU A 170 18.49 -3.85 -0.03
C GLU A 170 17.39 -4.28 -1.02
N LEU A 171 16.34 -3.49 -1.23
CA LEU A 171 15.29 -3.86 -2.18
C LEU A 171 15.79 -3.71 -3.63
N PRO A 172 15.63 -4.75 -4.47
CA PRO A 172 16.05 -4.74 -5.86
C PRO A 172 15.01 -4.05 -6.75
N VAL A 173 14.85 -2.73 -6.57
CA VAL A 173 13.91 -1.92 -7.33
C VAL A 173 14.67 -0.95 -8.22
N TRP A 174 14.30 -0.89 -9.50
CA TRP A 174 14.85 0.05 -10.48
C TRP A 174 13.88 1.20 -10.70
N LYS A 175 14.37 2.43 -10.64
CA LYS A 175 13.58 3.66 -10.79
C LYS A 175 13.98 4.40 -12.07
N LYS A 176 13.00 4.65 -12.94
CA LYS A 176 13.13 5.59 -14.05
C LYS A 176 12.45 6.90 -13.69
N GLU A 177 13.15 8.02 -13.84
CA GLU A 177 12.55 9.36 -13.72
C GLU A 177 12.24 9.90 -15.12
N VAL A 178 10.98 10.26 -15.38
CA VAL A 178 10.57 10.88 -16.63
C VAL A 178 10.17 12.33 -16.34
N TYR A 179 10.89 13.27 -16.93
CA TYR A 179 10.67 14.71 -16.80
C TYR A 179 9.89 15.25 -18.00
N GLU A 180 9.36 16.47 -17.90
CA GLU A 180 8.64 17.12 -19.01
C GLU A 180 9.53 17.41 -20.23
N ASP A 181 10.87 17.47 -20.06
CA ASP A 181 11.86 17.78 -21.08
C ASP A 181 12.69 16.56 -21.57
N GLY A 182 12.43 15.35 -21.05
CA GLY A 182 13.16 14.12 -21.40
C GLY A 182 13.13 13.04 -20.32
N GLU A 183 13.76 11.88 -20.56
CA GLU A 183 13.81 10.75 -19.61
C GLU A 183 15.23 10.45 -19.11
N VAL A 184 15.35 10.04 -17.84
CA VAL A 184 16.62 9.60 -17.22
C VAL A 184 16.35 8.31 -16.44
N TRP A 185 17.10 7.25 -16.74
CA TRP A 185 17.14 6.05 -15.91
C TRP A 185 18.09 6.28 -14.76
N VAL A 186 17.61 6.12 -13.52
CA VAL A 186 18.45 6.24 -12.32
C VAL A 186 18.65 4.83 -11.77
N HIS A 187 19.86 4.30 -11.93
CA HIS A 187 20.24 3.07 -11.26
C HIS A 187 20.80 3.46 -9.89
N ASP A 188 20.17 3.02 -8.80
CA ASP A 188 20.64 3.37 -7.45
C ASP A 188 21.96 2.63 -7.15
N ALA A 189 23.06 3.33 -7.44
CA ALA A 189 24.35 3.20 -6.78
C ALA A 189 25.01 4.57 -6.49
N GLU A 190 24.29 5.68 -6.67
CA GLU A 190 24.76 7.01 -6.26
C GLU A 190 24.02 7.44 -5.00
N ARG A 191 24.82 7.56 -3.93
CA ARG A 191 24.42 7.72 -2.54
C ARG A 191 24.49 9.20 -2.17
N ASP A 192 23.40 9.74 -1.63
CA ASP A 192 23.43 10.91 -0.74
C ASP A 192 23.48 10.44 0.73
#